data_AF-A0A944V2H7-F1
#
_entry.id   AF-A0A944V2H7-F1
#
_cell.length_a   1.000
_cell.length_b   1.000
_cell.length_c   1.000
_cell.angle_alpha   90.00
_cell.angle_beta   90.00
_cell.angle_gamma   90.00
#
_symmetry.space_group_name_H-M   'P 1'
#
loop_
_entity.id
_entity.type
_entity.pdbx_description
1 polymer ?
#
loop_
_entity_poly.entity_id
_entity_poly.type
_entity_poly.pdbx_seq_one_letter_code
_entity_poly.pdbx_strand_id
1 'polypeptide(L)' 'RSLSVLGHPERSRRTENETNSVIWNGKDTNNKSVSTGIYLFELKADGNVQKTKKGLLLK' A
#
# COMPACT_ATOMS: atom_id res chain seq x y z
N ARG A 1 -12.14 -9.90 -9.38
CA ARG A 1 -10.70 -10.21 -9.48
C ARG A 1 -9.96 -9.25 -8.55
N SER A 2 -9.56 -9.72 -7.36
CA SER A 2 -8.90 -8.87 -6.35
C SER A 2 -7.43 -8.71 -6.74
N LEU A 3 -6.99 -7.49 -7.08
CA LEU A 3 -5.59 -7.19 -7.32
C LEU A 3 -4.94 -6.78 -5.99
N SER A 4 -4.14 -7.68 -5.43
CA SER A 4 -3.24 -7.37 -4.33
C SER A 4 -2.12 -6.45 -4.85
N VAL A 5 -2.21 -5.15 -4.59
CA VAL A 5 -1.15 -4.20 -4.89
C VAL A 5 -0.04 -4.39 -3.85
N LEU A 6 0.93 -5.25 -4.17
CA LEU A 6 2.18 -5.39 -3.43
C LEU A 6 3.24 -4.50 -4.08
N GLY A 7 3.02 -3.19 -4.06
CA GLY A 7 4.04 -2.22 -4.48
C GLY A 7 5.15 -2.13 -3.44
N HIS A 8 6.40 -2.03 -3.88
CA HIS A 8 7.57 -1.86 -3.02
C HIS A 8 7.44 -0.58 -2.17
N PRO A 9 7.28 -0.67 -0.83
CA PRO A 9 7.11 0.50 0.01
C PRO A 9 8.46 1.16 0.31
N GLU A 10 8.59 2.46 0.06
CA GLU A 10 9.73 3.25 0.57
C GLU A 10 9.53 3.49 2.08
N ARG A 11 10.47 3.03 2.90
CA ARG A 11 10.38 3.07 4.38
C ARG A 11 11.16 4.27 4.94
N SER A 12 10.52 5.11 5.76
CA SER A 12 11.17 6.18 6.54
C SER A 12 11.05 5.89 8.05
N ARG A 13 12.15 6.02 8.83
CA ARG A 13 12.23 5.62 10.25
C ARG A 13 12.44 6.83 11.19
N ARG A 14 11.60 6.96 12.23
CA ARG A 14 11.82 7.80 13.44
C ARG A 14 11.23 7.09 14.68
N THR A 15 11.97 7.02 15.79
CA THR A 15 11.53 6.57 17.15
C THR A 15 11.04 7.79 17.95
N GLU A 16 10.00 7.79 18.78
CA GLU A 16 9.74 7.02 20.03
C GLU A 16 8.22 6.69 20.23
N ASN A 17 7.40 6.93 19.21
CA ASN A 17 6.04 6.40 19.05
C ASN A 17 5.92 6.00 17.57
N GLU A 18 6.26 4.75 17.25
CA GLU A 18 6.67 4.32 15.91
C GLU A 18 5.49 4.29 14.92
N THR A 19 5.10 5.47 14.44
CA THR A 19 4.14 5.61 13.34
C THR A 19 4.85 5.22 12.06
N ASN A 20 4.78 3.95 11.71
CA ASN A 20 5.25 3.43 10.43
C ASN A 20 4.28 3.89 9.34
N SER A 21 4.79 4.62 8.33
CA SER A 21 4.01 5.03 7.17
C SER A 21 4.53 4.34 5.92
N VAL A 22 3.59 3.97 5.04
CA VAL A 22 3.88 3.36 3.74
C VAL A 22 3.23 4.23 2.68
N ILE A 23 4.03 4.72 1.74
CA ILE A 23 3.58 5.47 0.59
C ILE A 23 3.67 4.55 -0.63
N TRP A 24 2.55 4.37 -1.32
CA TRP A 24 2.52 3.61 -2.57
C TRP A 24 2.71 4.56 -3.76
N ASN A 25 3.57 4.16 -4.70
CA ASN A 25 3.98 4.97 -5.85
C ASN A 25 3.06 4.85 -7.08
N GLY A 26 1.89 4.21 -6.96
CA GLY A 26 0.96 4.05 -8.08
C GLY A 26 1.39 3.01 -9.12
N LYS A 27 2.31 2.10 -8.78
CA LYS A 27 2.79 1.04 -9.68
C LYS A 27 2.47 -0.37 -9.18
N ASP A 28 2.31 -1.29 -10.11
CA ASP A 28 2.15 -2.72 -9.83
C ASP A 28 3.51 -3.41 -9.56
N THR A 29 3.46 -4.72 -9.33
CA THR A 29 4.64 -5.56 -9.08
C THR A 29 5.59 -5.68 -10.27
N ASN A 30 5.15 -5.31 -11.47
CA ASN A 30 5.96 -5.29 -12.69
C ASN A 30 6.49 -3.88 -12.98
N ASN A 31 6.43 -2.97 -12.01
CA ASN A 31 6.82 -1.56 -12.12
C ASN A 31 6.02 -0.79 -13.18
N LYS A 32 4.82 -1.26 -13.55
CA LYS A 32 3.92 -0.57 -14.48
C LYS A 32 2.96 0.33 -13.71
N SER A 33 2.71 1.54 -14.22
CA SER A 33 1.70 2.44 -13.65
C SER A 33 0.32 1.83 -13.77
N VAL A 34 -0.46 1.89 -12.69
CA VAL A 34 -1.86 1.47 -12.72
C VAL A 34 -2.79 2.64 -13.04
N SER A 35 -4.04 2.33 -13.38
CA SER A 35 -5.06 3.31 -13.78
C SER A 35 -5.56 4.19 -12.62
N THR A 36 -6.15 5.33 -12.92
CA THR A 36 -7.01 6.06 -11.95
C THR A 36 -8.12 5.14 -11.46
N GLY A 37 -8.41 5.14 -10.15
CA GLY A 37 -9.44 4.26 -9.59
C GLY A 37 -9.40 4.09 -8.07
N ILE A 38 -10.35 3.30 -7.56
CA ILE A 38 -10.44 2.95 -6.14
C ILE A 38 -9.57 1.72 -5.88
N TYR A 39 -8.70 1.83 -4.87
CA TYR A 39 -7.79 0.77 -4.45
C TYR A 39 -8.03 0.41 -2.99
N LEU A 40 -7.97 -0.89 -2.69
CA LEU A 40 -8.06 -1.42 -1.34
C LEU A 40 -6.66 -1.88 -0.89
N PHE A 41 -6.24 -1.39 0.27
CA PHE A 41 -4.97 -1.72 0.90
C PHE A 41 -5.25 -2.60 2.11
N GLU A 42 -4.49 -3.69 2.24
CA GLU A 42 -4.53 -4.59 3.39
C GLU A 42 -3.15 -4.58 4.07
N LEU A 43 -3.13 -4.27 5.37
CA LEU A 43 -1.97 -4.49 6.21
C LEU A 43 -2.06 -5.88 6.81
N LYS A 44 -1.09 -6.74 6.50
CA LYS A 44 -1.00 -8.10 7.05
C LYS A 44 0.19 -8.21 8.00
N ALA A 45 -0.03 -8.83 9.16
CA ALA A 45 1.01 -9.22 10.11
C ALA A 45 0.75 -10.67 10.53
N ASP A 46 1.81 -11.48 10.56
CA ASP A 46 1.75 -12.91 10.87
C ASP A 46 0.70 -13.67 10.04
N GLY A 47 0.62 -13.33 8.75
CA GLY A 47 -0.33 -13.93 7.79
C GLY A 47 -1.78 -13.45 7.92
N ASN A 48 -2.11 -12.65 8.94
CA ASN A 48 -3.47 -12.18 9.21
C ASN A 48 -3.67 -10.72 8.83
N VAL A 49 -4.85 -10.38 8.29
CA VAL A 49 -5.22 -8.98 7.99
C VAL A 49 -5.45 -8.24 9.31
N GLN A 50 -4.64 -7.22 9.55
CA GLN A 50 -4.71 -6.38 10.74
C GLN A 50 -5.58 -5.14 10.50
N LYS A 51 -5.45 -4.53 9.32
CA LYS A 51 -6.18 -3.32 8.93
C LYS A 51 -6.44 -3.30 7.43
N THR A 52 -7.51 -2.62 7.05
CA THR A 52 -7.82 -2.32 5.65
C THR A 52 -8.03 -0.82 5.45
N LYS A 53 -7.75 -0.32 4.25
CA LYS A 53 -8.01 1.07 3.87
C LYS A 53 -8.40 1.14 2.40
N LYS A 54 -9.40 1.95 2.08
CA LYS A 54 -9.69 2.34 0.69
C LYS A 54 -9.04 3.67 0.35
N GLY A 55 -8.53 3.81 -0.88
CA GLY A 55 -7.97 5.04 -1.41
C GLY A 55 -8.41 5.26 -2.85
N LEU A 56 -8.40 6.52 -3.29
CA LEU A 56 -8.64 6.91 -4.66
C LEU A 56 -7.31 7.38 -5.25
N LEU A 57 -6.86 6.76 -6.33
CA LEU A 57 -5.75 7.25 -7.13
C LEU A 57 -6.32 8.13 -8.23
N LEU A 58 -5.90 9.40 -8.27
CA LEU A 58 -6.16 10.35 -9.36
C LEU A 58 -4.83 10.67 -10.03
N LYS A 59 -4.81 10.73 -11.37
CA LYS A 59 -3.63 11.05 -12.18
C LYS A 59 -3.82 12.37 -12.91
#